data_AF-A0A9R0XHN4-F1
#
_entry.id   AF-A0A9R0XHN4-F1
#
_cell.length_a   1.000
_cell.length_b   1.000
_cell.length_c   1.000
_cell.angle_alpha   90.00
_cell.angle_beta   90.00
_cell.angle_gamma   90.00
#
_symmetry.space_group_name_H-M   'P 1'
#
loop_
_entity.id
_entity.type
_entity.pdbx_description
1 polymer ?
#
loop_
_entity_poly.entity_id
_entity_poly.type
_entity_poly.pdbx_seq_one_letter_code
_entity_poly.pdbx_strand_id
1 'polypeptide(L)'
;MGSVHKATFVLLMFCLAVLGRAEYLKYKDPKQSIGVRIKDLLGRMTLAEKIGQMTQIERENATTGVLSKYFIGSVLSGGGSVPSSKASVAAWQSMVNEMQKDAMSTRLGIPIIYGIDAVHGHNNVYKATVFPHNVGLGVFQGP
;
A
#
# COMPACT_ATOMS: atom_id res chain seq x y z
N MET A 1 1.89 -4.08 58.70
CA MET A 1 1.64 -3.17 57.55
C MET A 1 2.71 -3.18 56.45
N GLY A 2 3.93 -3.73 56.67
CA GLY A 2 5.00 -3.72 55.65
C GLY A 2 4.96 -4.81 54.56
N SER A 3 4.20 -5.90 54.74
CA SER A 3 4.17 -7.02 53.78
C SER A 3 3.24 -6.77 52.58
N VAL A 4 2.07 -6.14 52.82
CA VAL A 4 1.08 -5.82 51.79
C VAL A 4 1.62 -4.78 50.80
N HIS A 5 2.34 -3.76 51.28
CA HIS A 5 2.96 -2.74 50.42
C HIS A 5 4.01 -3.31 49.47
N LYS A 6 4.77 -4.33 49.90
CA LYS A 6 5.75 -5.02 49.05
C LYS A 6 5.08 -5.85 47.96
N ALA A 7 3.99 -6.56 48.29
CA ALA A 7 3.24 -7.35 47.33
C ALA A 7 2.57 -6.47 46.26
N THR A 8 1.96 -5.35 46.67
CA THR A 8 1.35 -4.39 45.74
C THR A 8 2.39 -3.74 44.83
N PHE A 9 3.58 -3.41 45.34
CA PHE A 9 4.66 -2.81 44.54
C PHE A 9 5.25 -3.79 43.51
N VAL A 10 5.40 -5.06 43.88
CA VAL A 10 5.84 -6.13 42.96
C VAL A 10 4.78 -6.40 41.89
N LEU A 11 3.49 -6.42 42.24
CA LEU A 11 2.40 -6.58 41.27
C LEU A 11 2.31 -5.38 40.31
N LEU A 12 2.53 -4.15 40.80
CA LEU A 12 2.55 -2.94 39.98
C LEU A 12 3.74 -2.94 39.00
N MET A 13 4.92 -3.38 39.44
CA MET A 13 6.09 -3.53 38.55
C MET A 13 5.91 -4.65 37.52
N PHE A 14 5.23 -5.75 37.88
CA PHE A 14 4.90 -6.81 36.93
C PHE A 14 3.88 -6.32 35.88
N CYS A 15 2.89 -5.52 36.28
CA CYS A 15 1.99 -4.86 35.34
C CYS A 15 2.72 -3.88 34.42
N LEU A 16 3.65 -3.06 34.93
CA LEU A 16 4.45 -2.14 34.10
C LEU A 16 5.38 -2.88 33.11
N ALA A 17 5.91 -4.05 33.47
CA ALA A 17 6.69 -4.90 32.55
C ALA A 17 5.83 -5.54 31.45
N VAL A 18 4.55 -5.83 31.74
CA VAL A 18 3.59 -6.39 30.76
C VAL A 18 2.97 -5.31 29.87
N LEU A 19 2.87 -4.06 30.34
CA LEU A 19 2.27 -2.94 29.58
C LEU A 19 3.21 -2.27 28.54
N GLY A 20 4.48 -2.67 28.43
CA GLY A 20 5.51 -1.75 27.94
C GLY A 20 6.48 -2.24 26.87
N ARG A 21 6.02 -2.92 25.81
CA ARG A 21 6.81 -2.93 24.55
C ARG A 21 5.90 -3.11 23.34
N ALA A 22 5.51 -2.00 22.72
CA ALA A 22 5.11 -2.05 21.31
C ALA A 22 6.26 -2.72 20.54
N GLU A 23 5.97 -3.82 19.85
CA GLU A 23 6.98 -4.53 19.09
C GLU A 23 7.59 -3.57 18.06
N TYR A 24 8.91 -3.39 18.10
CA TYR A 24 9.59 -2.51 17.15
C TYR A 24 9.59 -3.16 15.76
N LEU A 25 8.78 -2.60 14.86
CA LEU A 25 8.57 -3.09 13.49
C LEU A 25 9.64 -2.53 12.56
N LYS A 26 10.72 -3.28 12.30
CA LYS A 26 11.83 -2.84 11.43
C LYS A 26 11.35 -2.47 10.04
N TYR A 27 10.36 -3.18 9.49
CA TYR A 27 9.83 -2.87 8.16
C TYR A 27 9.20 -1.47 8.04
N LYS A 28 8.75 -0.88 9.15
CA LYS A 28 8.20 0.48 9.21
C LYS A 28 9.26 1.55 9.48
N ASP A 29 10.48 1.18 9.85
CA ASP A 29 11.55 2.16 10.10
C ASP A 29 12.25 2.55 8.78
N PRO A 30 12.12 3.81 8.33
CA PRO A 30 12.75 4.27 7.10
C PRO A 30 14.29 4.35 7.19
N LYS A 31 14.88 4.27 8.39
CA LYS A 31 16.34 4.27 8.60
C LYS A 31 16.97 2.89 8.37
N GLN A 32 16.17 1.82 8.35
CA GLN A 32 16.66 0.47 8.07
C GLN A 32 16.90 0.29 6.56
N SER A 33 17.90 -0.51 6.21
CA SER A 33 18.14 -0.84 4.80
C SER A 33 16.95 -1.57 4.18
N ILE A 34 16.76 -1.43 2.87
CA ILE A 34 15.64 -2.05 2.17
C ILE A 34 15.58 -3.57 2.38
N GLY A 35 16.73 -4.25 2.33
CA GLY A 35 16.81 -5.70 2.56
C GLY A 35 16.39 -6.12 3.97
N VAL A 36 16.72 -5.31 4.99
CA VAL A 36 16.26 -5.55 6.37
C VAL A 36 14.75 -5.38 6.48
N ARG A 37 14.20 -4.33 5.86
CA ARG A 37 12.75 -4.07 5.86
C ARG A 37 11.98 -5.17 5.15
N ILE A 38 12.48 -5.65 3.99
CA ILE A 38 11.90 -6.75 3.23
C ILE A 38 11.91 -8.04 4.06
N LYS A 39 13.07 -8.41 4.64
CA LYS A 39 13.20 -9.64 5.42
C LYS A 39 12.30 -9.65 6.65
N ASP A 40 12.22 -8.53 7.36
CA ASP A 40 11.33 -8.37 8.52
C ASP A 40 9.85 -8.46 8.11
N LEU A 41 9.44 -7.80 7.03
CA LEU A 41 8.07 -7.85 6.54
C LEU A 41 7.67 -9.27 6.09
N LEU A 42 8.49 -9.91 5.23
CA LEU A 42 8.21 -11.26 4.72
C LEU A 42 8.12 -12.32 5.82
N GLY A 43 8.89 -12.16 6.91
CA GLY A 43 8.83 -13.02 8.08
C GLY A 43 7.54 -12.86 8.91
N ARG A 44 6.84 -11.73 8.77
CA ARG A 44 5.58 -11.42 9.48
C ARG A 44 4.33 -11.75 8.67
N MET A 45 4.48 -12.05 7.38
CA MET A 45 3.37 -12.33 6.47
C MET A 45 2.89 -13.78 6.56
N THR A 46 1.58 -13.94 6.68
CA THR A 46 0.86 -15.18 6.41
C THR A 46 0.96 -15.56 4.93
N LEU A 47 0.60 -16.80 4.60
CA LEU A 47 0.52 -17.23 3.19
C LEU A 47 -0.50 -16.40 2.40
N ALA A 48 -1.65 -16.09 2.98
CA ALA A 48 -2.69 -15.28 2.34
C ALA A 48 -2.19 -13.86 2.01
N GLU A 49 -1.45 -13.21 2.92
CA GLU A 49 -0.83 -11.91 2.66
C GLU A 49 0.20 -11.98 1.52
N LYS A 50 0.98 -13.07 1.42
CA LYS A 50 1.96 -13.26 0.32
C LYS A 50 1.26 -13.43 -1.03
N ILE A 51 0.21 -14.25 -1.07
CA ILE A 51 -0.59 -14.45 -2.29
C ILE A 51 -1.28 -13.14 -2.70
N GLY A 52 -1.85 -12.41 -1.73
CA GLY A 52 -2.46 -11.10 -1.96
C GLY A 52 -1.47 -10.12 -2.60
N GLN A 53 -0.22 -10.07 -2.12
CA GLN A 53 0.83 -9.23 -2.72
C GLN A 53 1.18 -9.60 -4.16
N MET A 54 1.00 -10.87 -4.56
CA MET A 54 1.20 -11.33 -5.93
C MET A 54 -0.04 -11.13 -6.83
N THR A 55 -1.12 -10.58 -6.28
CA THR A 55 -2.40 -10.40 -6.97
C THR A 55 -2.57 -8.93 -7.39
N GLN A 56 -2.77 -8.73 -8.69
CA GLN A 56 -3.15 -7.45 -9.27
C GLN A 56 -4.59 -7.55 -9.80
N ILE A 57 -5.45 -6.59 -9.43
CA ILE A 57 -6.85 -6.55 -9.89
C ILE A 57 -7.14 -5.28 -10.68
N GLU A 58 -8.17 -5.32 -11.52
CA GLU A 58 -8.70 -4.15 -12.20
C GLU A 58 -9.52 -3.28 -11.22
N ARG A 59 -9.44 -1.94 -11.34
CA ARG A 59 -10.05 -0.96 -10.42
C ARG A 59 -11.57 -1.05 -10.26
N GLU A 60 -12.29 -1.64 -11.20
CA GLU A 60 -13.73 -1.92 -11.12
C GLU A 60 -14.04 -3.01 -10.11
N ASN A 61 -13.09 -3.92 -9.88
CA ASN A 61 -13.20 -4.98 -8.88
C ASN A 61 -12.69 -4.54 -7.49
N ALA A 62 -11.99 -3.41 -7.42
CA ALA A 62 -11.45 -2.80 -6.20
C ALA A 62 -12.55 -2.08 -5.38
N THR A 63 -13.63 -2.79 -5.05
CA THR A 63 -14.73 -2.25 -4.24
C THR A 63 -14.36 -2.17 -2.76
N THR A 64 -15.14 -1.43 -1.97
CA THR A 64 -14.88 -1.16 -0.55
C THR A 64 -14.60 -2.43 0.24
N GLY A 65 -13.41 -2.52 0.85
CA GLY A 65 -13.01 -3.63 1.71
C GLY A 65 -12.40 -4.82 0.97
N VAL A 66 -12.42 -4.86 -0.37
CA VAL A 66 -11.79 -5.94 -1.14
C VAL A 66 -10.29 -5.96 -0.93
N LEU A 67 -9.64 -4.78 -0.90
CA LEU A 67 -8.19 -4.69 -0.81
C LEU A 67 -7.71 -5.19 0.55
N SER A 68 -8.40 -4.76 1.62
CA SER A 68 -8.06 -5.22 2.97
C SER A 68 -8.42 -6.68 3.22
N LYS A 69 -9.56 -7.15 2.74
CA LYS A 69 -10.01 -8.54 2.92
C LYS A 69 -9.07 -9.55 2.26
N TYR A 70 -8.54 -9.24 1.07
CA TYR A 70 -7.71 -10.16 0.30
C TYR A 70 -6.24 -9.77 0.22
N PHE A 71 -5.81 -8.75 0.98
CA PHE A 71 -4.41 -8.28 1.05
C PHE A 71 -3.81 -7.94 -0.32
N ILE A 72 -4.65 -7.40 -1.22
CA ILE A 72 -4.29 -7.11 -2.61
C ILE A 72 -3.02 -6.26 -2.67
N GLY A 73 -2.06 -6.67 -3.50
CA GLY A 73 -0.78 -5.97 -3.68
C GLY A 73 -0.81 -4.88 -4.73
N SER A 74 -1.67 -5.01 -5.74
CA SER A 74 -1.74 -4.04 -6.83
C SER A 74 -3.14 -3.88 -7.41
N VAL A 75 -3.41 -2.67 -7.90
CA VAL A 75 -4.60 -2.35 -8.71
C VAL A 75 -4.13 -1.72 -10.02
N LEU A 76 -4.86 -1.90 -11.11
CA LEU A 76 -4.65 -1.11 -12.33
C LEU A 76 -5.92 -0.49 -12.89
N SER A 77 -5.73 0.55 -13.70
CA SER A 77 -6.68 0.97 -14.73
C SER A 77 -6.23 0.41 -16.08
N GLY A 78 -7.01 -0.49 -16.67
CA GLY A 78 -6.84 -0.87 -18.07
C GLY A 78 -7.18 0.27 -19.04
N GLY A 79 -6.99 0.06 -20.34
CA GLY A 79 -7.36 1.04 -21.38
C GLY A 79 -8.82 1.49 -21.27
N GLY A 80 -9.06 2.79 -21.08
CA GLY A 80 -10.40 3.36 -20.93
C GLY A 80 -11.06 3.16 -19.56
N SER A 81 -10.45 2.42 -18.64
CA SER A 81 -10.94 2.28 -17.25
C SER A 81 -10.61 3.53 -16.45
N VAL A 82 -11.58 4.43 -16.33
CA VAL A 82 -11.44 5.75 -15.71
C VAL A 82 -12.45 5.94 -14.58
N PRO A 83 -12.19 6.83 -13.59
CA PRO A 83 -13.12 7.08 -12.49
C PRO A 83 -14.51 7.53 -12.96
N SER A 84 -14.53 8.37 -14.01
CA SER A 84 -15.74 8.89 -14.64
C SER A 84 -15.39 9.54 -15.99
N SER A 85 -16.41 9.81 -16.82
CA SER A 85 -16.23 10.53 -18.08
C SER A 85 -15.61 11.91 -17.82
N LYS A 86 -14.50 12.21 -18.50
CA LYS A 86 -13.73 13.46 -18.35
C LYS A 86 -13.29 13.75 -16.90
N ALA A 87 -12.99 12.71 -16.12
CA ALA A 87 -12.52 12.83 -14.74
C ALA A 87 -11.38 13.84 -14.59
N SER A 88 -11.45 14.65 -13.53
CA SER A 88 -10.38 15.57 -13.15
C SER A 88 -9.21 14.83 -12.50
N VAL A 89 -8.05 15.48 -12.42
CA VAL A 89 -6.88 14.97 -11.68
C VAL A 89 -7.24 14.67 -10.22
N ALA A 90 -8.05 15.53 -9.59
CA ALA A 90 -8.50 15.33 -8.22
C ALA A 90 -9.37 14.07 -8.07
N ALA A 91 -10.19 13.73 -9.07
CA ALA A 91 -10.99 12.51 -9.05
C ALA A 91 -10.12 11.25 -9.11
N TRP A 92 -9.07 11.26 -9.94
CA TRP A 92 -8.07 10.19 -9.97
C TRP A 92 -7.34 10.05 -8.63
N GLN A 93 -6.90 11.16 -8.06
CA GLN A 93 -6.22 11.18 -6.75
C GLN A 93 -7.14 10.65 -5.64
N SER A 94 -8.40 11.08 -5.59
CA SER A 94 -9.37 10.61 -4.58
C SER A 94 -9.57 9.11 -4.67
N MET A 95 -9.82 8.60 -5.88
CA MET A 95 -10.02 7.16 -6.13
C MET A 95 -8.82 6.33 -5.63
N VAL A 96 -7.60 6.71 -6.02
CA VAL A 96 -6.39 5.98 -5.61
C VAL A 96 -6.14 6.10 -4.10
N ASN A 97 -6.37 7.28 -3.51
CA ASN A 97 -6.22 7.49 -2.07
C ASN A 97 -7.21 6.66 -1.24
N GLU A 98 -8.44 6.49 -1.70
CA GLU A 98 -9.45 5.65 -1.05
C GLU A 98 -9.04 4.17 -1.09
N MET A 99 -8.58 3.68 -2.24
CA MET A 99 -8.02 2.33 -2.37
C MET A 99 -6.80 2.14 -1.45
N GLN A 100 -5.90 3.12 -1.40
CA GLN A 100 -4.73 3.05 -0.53
C GLN A 100 -5.14 3.03 0.94
N LYS A 101 -6.15 3.82 1.33
CA LYS A 101 -6.69 3.82 2.70
C LYS A 101 -7.24 2.44 3.09
N ASP A 102 -7.92 1.76 2.18
CA ASP A 102 -8.42 0.39 2.40
C ASP A 102 -7.24 -0.58 2.62
N ALA A 103 -6.27 -0.63 1.70
CA ALA A 103 -5.08 -1.50 1.84
C ALA A 103 -4.29 -1.25 3.14
N MET A 104 -4.13 0.03 3.51
CA MET A 104 -3.42 0.44 4.72
C MET A 104 -4.14 0.09 6.02
N SER A 105 -5.42 -0.29 5.97
CA SER A 105 -6.19 -0.73 7.15
C SER A 105 -5.90 -2.18 7.58
N THR A 106 -5.16 -2.93 6.75
CA THR A 106 -4.74 -4.30 7.07
C THR A 106 -3.78 -4.35 8.26
N ARG A 107 -3.66 -5.52 8.90
CA ARG A 107 -2.78 -5.76 10.07
C ARG A 107 -1.34 -5.29 9.83
N LEU A 108 -0.79 -5.52 8.64
CA LEU A 108 0.59 -5.12 8.29
C LEU A 108 0.66 -3.73 7.64
N GLY A 109 -0.46 -3.20 7.13
CA GLY A 109 -0.53 -1.89 6.47
C GLY A 109 0.44 -1.79 5.29
N ILE A 110 0.42 -2.79 4.39
CA ILE A 110 1.24 -2.81 3.18
C ILE A 110 0.51 -1.98 2.11
N PRO A 111 1.14 -0.94 1.54
CA PRO A 111 0.50 -0.13 0.50
C PRO A 111 0.36 -0.91 -0.80
N ILE A 112 -0.70 -0.64 -1.56
CA ILE A 112 -0.79 -1.09 -2.95
C ILE A 112 0.14 -0.26 -3.85
N ILE A 113 0.53 -0.86 -4.97
CA ILE A 113 1.02 -0.16 -6.16
C ILE A 113 -0.09 -0.05 -7.21
N TYR A 114 -0.27 1.14 -7.78
CA TYR A 114 -1.30 1.40 -8.80
C TYR A 114 -0.67 1.47 -10.20
N GLY A 115 -1.14 0.64 -11.12
CA GLY A 115 -0.67 0.55 -12.50
C GLY A 115 -1.58 1.27 -13.49
N ILE A 116 -0.99 1.82 -14.56
CA ILE A 116 -1.73 2.36 -15.71
C ILE A 116 -0.84 2.37 -16.96
N ASP A 117 -1.46 2.22 -18.13
CA ASP A 117 -0.79 2.26 -19.44
C ASP A 117 -0.49 3.68 -19.91
N ALA A 118 0.40 4.41 -19.23
CA ALA A 118 0.85 5.75 -19.64
C ALA A 118 1.90 5.69 -20.80
N VAL A 119 1.53 5.09 -21.93
CA VAL A 119 2.47 4.67 -22.99
C VAL A 119 2.84 5.76 -24.00
N HIS A 120 2.20 6.92 -23.95
CA HIS A 120 2.48 8.09 -24.80
C HIS A 120 2.00 9.36 -24.11
N GLY A 121 2.43 9.52 -22.86
CA GLY A 121 1.82 10.43 -21.89
C GLY A 121 0.78 9.71 -21.03
N HIS A 122 0.18 10.41 -20.08
CA HIS A 122 -0.87 9.86 -19.20
C HIS A 122 -2.22 9.81 -19.94
N ASN A 123 -2.22 9.14 -21.09
CA ASN A 123 -3.25 9.06 -22.13
C ASN A 123 -4.68 8.70 -21.68
N ASN A 124 -4.85 7.95 -20.58
CA ASN A 124 -6.19 7.69 -20.01
C ASN A 124 -6.80 8.91 -19.28
N VAL A 125 -5.99 9.91 -18.91
CA VAL A 125 -6.44 11.09 -18.17
C VAL A 125 -6.91 12.17 -19.14
N TYR A 126 -8.13 12.68 -18.92
CA TYR A 126 -8.69 13.72 -19.75
C TYR A 126 -7.81 14.99 -19.75
N LYS A 127 -7.53 15.51 -20.95
CA LYS A 127 -6.64 16.66 -21.20
C LYS A 127 -5.17 16.46 -20.83
N ALA A 128 -4.72 15.23 -20.55
CA ALA A 128 -3.28 14.98 -20.47
C ALA A 128 -2.61 15.23 -21.82
N THR A 129 -1.37 15.71 -21.80
CA THR A 129 -0.55 15.80 -23.01
C THR A 129 -0.39 14.41 -23.62
N VAL A 130 -0.68 14.29 -24.91
CA VAL A 130 -0.51 13.05 -25.68
C VAL A 130 0.69 13.22 -26.60
N PHE A 131 1.71 12.41 -26.39
CA PHE A 131 2.93 12.39 -27.21
C PHE A 131 2.73 11.50 -28.45
N PRO A 132 3.60 11.64 -29.49
CA PRO A 132 3.66 10.68 -30.57
C PRO A 132 3.88 9.26 -30.01
N HIS A 133 3.26 8.26 -30.63
CA HIS A 133 3.54 6.87 -30.30
C HIS A 133 5.00 6.49 -30.62
N ASN A 134 5.49 5.43 -29.98
CA ASN A 134 6.88 4.98 -30.07
C ASN A 134 7.40 4.81 -31.50
N VAL A 135 6.57 4.39 -32.47
CA VAL A 135 6.99 4.30 -33.88
C VAL A 135 7.35 5.68 -34.46
N GLY A 136 6.59 6.73 -34.13
CA GLY A 136 6.89 8.10 -34.55
C GLY A 136 8.10 8.68 -33.80
N LEU A 137 8.25 8.33 -32.52
CA LEU A 137 9.45 8.68 -31.76
C LEU A 137 10.70 8.01 -32.32
N GLY A 138 10.62 6.75 -32.77
CA GLY A 138 11.77 6.05 -33.37
C GLY A 138 12.23 6.64 -34.71
N VAL A 139 11.34 7.33 -35.45
CA VAL A 139 11.72 8.09 -36.65
C VAL A 139 12.52 9.34 -36.28
N PHE A 140 12.21 9.94 -35.12
CA PHE A 140 13.03 11.00 -34.56
C PHE A 140 14.34 10.37 -34.05
N GLN A 141 15.47 10.61 -34.73
CA GLN A 141 16.77 10.02 -34.38
C GLN A 141 17.41 10.66 -33.12
N GLY A 142 16.61 10.89 -32.08
CA GLY A 142 17.02 11.42 -30.79
C GLY A 142 16.65 10.44 -29.67
N PRO A 143 17.62 9.89 -28.92
CA PRO A 143 17.34 9.16 -27.69
C PRO A 143 16.85 10.07 -26.56
#